data_AF-A0A2M7Z7S5-F1
#
_entry.id   AF-A0A2M7Z7S5-F1
#
_cell.length_a   1.000
_cell.length_b   1.000
_cell.length_c   1.000
_cell.angle_alpha   90.00
_cell.angle_beta   90.00
_cell.angle_gamma   90.00
#
_symmetry.space_group_name_H-M   'P 1'
#
loop_
_entity.id
_entity.type
_entity.pdbx_description
1 polymer ?
#
loop_
_entity_poly.entity_id
_entity_poly.type
_entity_poly.pdbx_seq_one_letter_code
_entity_poly.pdbx_strand_id
1 'polypeptide(L)'
;MKDIREIFDRIKETQKKQKDIKSAYKDALETSTQYKEITEKLSVLREKKKSIENQIKSDFNSEFSQLDALKDELVNDRQMLSDIALSTLMKGQPVELKDEYGNDYEPIFSVKFQKI
;
A
#
# COMPACT_ATOMS: atom_id res chain seq x y z
N MET A 1 23.30 -50.44 -0.13
CA MET A 1 22.45 -49.30 -0.53
C MET A 1 21.21 -49.36 0.33
N LYS A 2 20.88 -48.31 1.09
CA LYS A 2 19.62 -48.31 1.86
C LYS A 2 18.46 -48.38 0.87
N ASP A 3 17.58 -49.35 1.06
CA ASP A 3 16.52 -49.67 0.12
C ASP A 3 15.59 -48.46 0.01
N ILE A 4 15.31 -48.00 -1.20
CA ILE A 4 14.54 -46.76 -1.46
C ILE A 4 13.16 -46.80 -0.77
N ARG A 5 12.63 -48.02 -0.58
CA ARG A 5 11.38 -48.30 0.14
C ARG A 5 11.46 -47.97 1.63
N GLU A 6 12.55 -48.33 2.31
CA GLU A 6 12.73 -48.00 3.74
C GLU A 6 12.77 -46.48 3.98
N ILE A 7 13.39 -45.73 3.05
CA ILE A 7 13.44 -44.27 3.13
C ILE A 7 12.04 -43.68 2.90
N PHE A 8 11.28 -44.20 1.93
CA PHE A 8 9.92 -43.76 1.64
C PHE A 8 8.96 -44.03 2.81
N ASP A 9 9.03 -45.20 3.43
CA ASP A 9 8.21 -45.56 4.59
C ASP A 9 8.58 -44.68 5.81
N ARG A 10 9.87 -44.42 6.02
CA ARG A 10 10.33 -43.48 7.06
C ARG A 10 9.80 -42.06 6.84
N ILE A 11 9.76 -41.59 5.59
CA ILE A 11 9.20 -40.28 5.26
C ILE A 11 7.70 -40.24 5.60
N LYS A 12 6.93 -41.27 5.20
CA LYS A 12 5.50 -41.35 5.52
C LYS A 12 5.25 -41.35 7.03
N GLU A 13 6.01 -42.13 7.79
CA GLU A 13 5.88 -42.14 9.25
C GLU A 13 6.22 -40.79 9.88
N THR A 14 7.28 -40.14 9.38
CA THR A 14 7.70 -38.83 9.91
C THR A 14 6.64 -37.76 9.61
N GLN A 15 6.02 -37.80 8.42
CA GLN A 15 4.91 -36.91 8.08
C GLN A 15 3.68 -37.16 8.94
N LYS A 16 3.36 -38.43 9.24
CA LYS A 16 2.25 -38.78 10.14
C LYS A 16 2.51 -38.23 11.54
N LYS A 17 3.69 -38.50 12.11
CA LYS A 17 4.11 -37.94 13.41
C LYS A 17 4.07 -36.42 13.43
N GLN A 18 4.50 -35.75 12.34
CA GLN A 18 4.43 -34.30 12.23
C GLN A 18 2.98 -33.79 12.26
N LYS A 19 2.07 -34.46 11.55
CA LYS A 19 0.64 -34.10 11.57
C LYS A 19 0.04 -34.30 12.95
N ASP A 20 0.33 -35.43 13.60
CA ASP A 20 -0.20 -35.76 14.93
C ASP A 20 0.27 -34.75 15.99
N ILE A 21 1.52 -34.30 15.93
CA ILE A 21 2.05 -33.26 16.83
C ILE A 21 1.36 -31.91 16.58
N LYS A 22 1.17 -31.55 15.30
CA LYS A 22 0.48 -30.30 14.93
C LYS A 22 -0.98 -30.30 15.37
N SER A 23 -1.69 -31.41 15.21
CA SER A 23 -3.08 -31.52 15.67
C SER A 23 -3.15 -31.47 17.19
N ALA A 24 -2.32 -32.22 17.91
CA ALA A 24 -2.30 -32.19 19.37
C ALA A 24 -2.00 -30.79 19.93
N TYR A 25 -1.08 -30.06 19.31
CA TYR A 25 -0.81 -28.67 19.69
C TYR A 25 -2.03 -27.75 19.44
N LYS A 26 -2.69 -27.90 18.30
CA LYS A 26 -3.92 -27.15 17.98
C LYS A 26 -5.03 -27.46 18.98
N ASP A 27 -5.24 -28.72 19.31
CA ASP A 27 -6.25 -29.16 20.28
C ASP A 27 -5.93 -28.64 21.69
N ALA A 28 -4.66 -28.59 22.06
CA ALA A 28 -4.22 -28.01 23.35
C ALA A 28 -4.47 -26.50 23.41
N LEU A 29 -4.21 -25.76 22.32
CA LEU A 29 -4.57 -24.34 22.21
C LEU A 29 -6.09 -24.14 22.31
N GLU A 30 -6.88 -24.98 21.63
CA GLU A 30 -8.33 -24.95 21.68
C GLU A 30 -8.91 -25.43 23.02
N THR A 31 -8.14 -26.12 23.86
CA THR A 31 -8.61 -26.52 25.20
C THR A 31 -8.26 -25.45 26.25
N SER A 32 -7.23 -24.64 25.99
CA SER A 32 -6.82 -23.56 26.89
C SER A 32 -7.87 -22.44 26.93
N THR A 33 -8.50 -22.27 28.09
CA THR A 33 -9.47 -21.19 28.36
C THR A 33 -8.82 -19.81 28.22
N GLN A 34 -7.61 -19.64 28.74
CA GLN A 34 -6.85 -18.39 28.62
C GLN A 34 -6.57 -18.02 27.16
N TYR A 35 -6.23 -19.00 26.32
CA TYR A 35 -6.02 -18.76 24.90
C TYR A 35 -7.31 -18.27 24.22
N LYS A 36 -8.44 -18.95 24.49
CA LYS A 36 -9.76 -18.53 23.98
C LYS A 36 -10.12 -17.12 24.38
N GLU A 37 -10.02 -16.80 25.67
CA GLU A 37 -10.34 -15.46 26.18
C GLU A 37 -9.48 -14.36 25.55
N ILE A 38 -8.17 -14.62 25.38
CA ILE A 38 -7.28 -13.67 24.74
C ILE A 38 -7.62 -13.51 23.25
N THR A 39 -7.89 -14.61 22.53
CA THR A 39 -8.28 -14.54 21.12
C THR A 39 -9.59 -13.80 20.90
N GLU A 40 -10.57 -13.96 21.79
CA GLU A 40 -11.84 -13.25 21.76
C GLU A 40 -11.65 -11.75 22.05
N LYS A 41 -10.90 -11.41 23.11
CA LYS A 41 -10.52 -10.01 23.42
C LYS A 41 -9.80 -9.36 22.24
N LEU A 42 -8.92 -10.10 21.57
CA LEU A 42 -8.19 -9.63 20.40
C LEU A 42 -9.14 -9.37 19.22
N SER A 43 -10.13 -10.24 18.98
CA SER A 43 -11.18 -10.02 17.97
C SER A 43 -11.95 -8.72 18.25
N VAL A 44 -12.42 -8.54 19.48
CA VAL A 44 -13.14 -7.33 19.89
C VAL A 44 -12.27 -6.07 19.73
N LEU A 45 -10.99 -6.14 20.10
CA LEU A 45 -10.06 -5.02 19.93
C LEU A 45 -9.80 -4.70 18.45
N ARG A 46 -9.73 -5.70 17.57
CA ARG A 46 -9.60 -5.49 16.12
C ARG A 46 -10.83 -4.81 15.54
N GLU A 47 -12.02 -5.23 15.93
CA GLU A 47 -13.27 -4.59 15.51
C GLU A 47 -13.36 -3.15 15.99
N LYS A 48 -13.03 -2.89 17.26
CA LYS A 48 -12.96 -1.53 17.81
C LYS A 48 -11.95 -0.67 17.06
N LYS A 49 -10.75 -1.18 16.80
CA LYS A 49 -9.73 -0.49 16.00
C LYS A 49 -10.28 -0.12 14.63
N LYS A 50 -10.88 -1.08 13.92
CA LYS A 50 -11.46 -0.87 12.59
C LYS A 50 -12.60 0.16 12.62
N SER A 51 -13.44 0.14 13.66
CA SER A 51 -14.50 1.12 13.84
C SER A 51 -13.94 2.53 14.00
N ILE A 52 -12.90 2.70 14.82
CA ILE A 52 -12.22 3.99 15.04
C ILE A 52 -11.58 4.48 13.74
N GLU A 53 -10.86 3.62 13.03
CA GLU A 53 -10.24 3.97 11.73
C GLU A 53 -11.28 4.40 10.70
N ASN A 54 -12.42 3.70 10.63
CA ASN A 54 -13.52 4.06 9.74
C ASN A 54 -14.18 5.38 10.14
N GLN A 55 -14.37 5.62 11.43
CA GLN A 55 -14.92 6.87 11.94
C GLN A 55 -14.01 8.04 11.59
N ILE A 56 -12.72 7.94 11.92
CA ILE A 56 -11.73 8.97 11.57
C ILE A 56 -11.67 9.18 10.05
N LYS A 57 -11.69 8.10 9.26
CA LYS A 57 -11.72 8.21 7.80
C LYS A 57 -12.97 8.95 7.31
N SER A 58 -14.12 8.69 7.94
CA SER A 58 -15.37 9.40 7.63
C SER A 58 -15.31 10.87 8.02
N ASP A 59 -14.72 11.18 9.17
CA ASP A 59 -14.53 12.55 9.65
C ASP A 59 -13.63 13.34 8.69
N PHE A 60 -12.61 12.68 8.12
CA PHE A 60 -11.68 13.25 7.15
C PHE A 60 -12.17 13.21 5.68
N ASN A 61 -13.41 12.80 5.41
CA ASN A 61 -13.92 12.73 4.03
C ASN A 61 -13.84 14.08 3.31
N SER A 62 -14.04 15.19 4.03
CA SER A 62 -13.99 16.53 3.46
C SER A 62 -12.56 16.93 3.06
N GLU A 63 -11.59 16.57 3.89
CA GLU A 63 -10.17 16.81 3.72
C GLU A 63 -9.61 15.92 2.61
N PHE A 64 -10.07 14.68 2.48
CA PHE A 64 -9.74 13.83 1.34
C PHE A 64 -10.31 14.39 0.04
N SER A 65 -11.52 14.93 0.06
CA SER A 65 -12.11 15.58 -1.11
C SER A 65 -11.34 16.84 -1.50
N GLN A 66 -10.93 17.65 -0.52
CA GLN A 66 -10.05 18.80 -0.75
C GLN A 66 -8.69 18.38 -1.29
N LEU A 67 -8.11 17.31 -0.76
CA LEU A 67 -6.83 16.77 -1.22
C LEU A 67 -6.91 16.31 -2.68
N ASP A 68 -8.00 15.66 -3.07
CA ASP A 68 -8.20 15.26 -4.47
C ASP A 68 -8.45 16.47 -5.38
N ALA A 69 -9.22 17.47 -4.92
CA ALA A 69 -9.38 18.73 -5.65
C ALA A 69 -8.02 19.45 -5.87
N LEU A 70 -7.18 19.53 -4.83
CA LEU A 70 -5.84 20.12 -4.93
C LEU A 70 -4.93 19.35 -5.88
N LYS A 71 -5.05 18.02 -5.97
CA LYS A 71 -4.30 17.24 -6.97
C LYS A 71 -4.75 17.59 -8.38
N ASP A 72 -6.04 17.69 -8.62
CA ASP A 72 -6.58 18.02 -9.93
C ASP A 72 -6.19 19.44 -10.34
N GLU A 73 -6.26 20.40 -9.42
CA GLU A 73 -5.76 21.76 -9.62
C GLU A 73 -4.27 21.77 -9.98
N LEU A 74 -3.42 21.04 -9.25
CA LEU A 74 -1.99 20.95 -9.55
C LEU A 74 -1.71 20.32 -10.93
N VAL A 75 -2.51 19.33 -11.36
CA VAL A 75 -2.36 18.74 -12.70
C VAL A 75 -2.75 19.76 -13.77
N ASN A 76 -3.87 20.46 -13.57
CA ASN A 76 -4.34 21.50 -14.50
C ASN A 76 -3.34 22.67 -14.60
N ASP A 77 -2.81 23.15 -13.47
CA ASP A 77 -1.84 24.23 -13.44
C ASP A 77 -0.52 23.84 -14.12
N ARG A 78 -0.07 22.60 -13.95
CA ARG A 78 1.11 22.07 -14.66
C ARG A 78 0.89 22.00 -16.16
N GLN A 79 -0.31 21.59 -16.58
CA GLN A 79 -0.67 21.57 -17.99
C GLN A 79 -0.71 22.99 -18.56
N MET A 80 -1.38 23.93 -17.86
CA MET A 80 -1.46 25.33 -18.26
C MET A 80 -0.07 25.98 -18.34
N LEU A 81 0.81 25.71 -17.36
CA LEU A 81 2.19 26.17 -17.37
C LEU A 81 2.94 25.66 -18.62
N SER A 82 2.74 24.39 -18.97
CA SER A 82 3.35 23.77 -20.15
C SER A 82 2.82 24.40 -21.44
N ASP A 83 1.52 24.66 -21.53
CA ASP A 83 0.88 25.29 -22.69
C ASP A 83 1.33 26.74 -22.87
N ILE A 84 1.45 27.50 -21.77
CA ILE A 84 1.96 28.88 -21.78
C ILE A 84 3.43 28.89 -22.20
N ALA A 85 4.26 28.02 -21.63
CA ALA A 85 5.67 27.90 -21.98
C ALA A 85 5.86 27.55 -23.46
N LEU A 86 5.08 26.61 -23.99
CA LEU A 86 5.12 26.22 -25.39
C LEU A 86 4.64 27.34 -26.33
N SER A 87 3.57 28.06 -25.97
CA SER A 87 3.08 29.22 -26.72
C SER A 87 4.10 30.36 -26.78
N THR A 88 4.78 30.62 -25.66
CA THR A 88 5.81 31.66 -25.52
C THR A 88 7.06 31.31 -26.36
N LEU A 89 7.46 30.03 -26.32
CA LEU A 89 8.53 29.51 -27.16
C LEU A 89 8.16 29.58 -28.66
N MET A 90 6.92 29.24 -29.04
CA MET A 90 6.43 29.38 -30.43
C MET A 90 6.44 30.83 -30.93
N LYS A 91 6.25 31.81 -30.03
CA LYS A 91 6.34 33.25 -30.33
C LYS A 91 7.80 33.75 -30.39
N GLY A 92 8.78 32.91 -30.12
CA GLY A 92 10.20 33.25 -30.14
C GLY A 92 10.68 34.03 -28.91
N GLN A 93 9.94 34.00 -27.80
CA GLN A 93 10.31 34.66 -26.55
C GLN A 93 11.02 33.67 -25.59
N PRO A 94 12.02 34.13 -24.80
CA PRO A 94 12.65 33.30 -23.78
C PRO A 94 11.64 33.00 -22.66
N VAL A 95 11.60 31.75 -22.22
CA VAL A 95 10.79 31.32 -21.07
C VAL A 95 11.73 31.21 -19.89
N GLU A 96 11.71 32.22 -19.02
CA GLU A 96 12.50 32.27 -17.79
C GLU A 96 11.53 32.43 -16.61
N LEU A 97 11.69 31.60 -15.59
CA LEU A 97 10.88 31.66 -14.37
C LEU A 97 11.78 32.09 -13.20
N LYS A 98 11.35 33.06 -12.40
CA LYS A 98 12.03 33.48 -11.16
C LYS A 98 11.21 33.06 -9.96
N ASP A 99 11.84 32.39 -8.99
CA ASP A 99 11.18 32.09 -7.70
C ASP A 99 11.25 33.28 -6.73
N GLU A 100 10.58 33.12 -5.58
CA GLU A 100 10.53 34.10 -4.50
C GLU A 100 11.90 34.39 -3.87
N TYR A 101 12.91 33.57 -4.15
CA TYR A 101 14.29 33.69 -3.64
C TYR A 101 15.27 34.21 -4.71
N GLY A 102 14.76 34.54 -5.91
CA GLY A 102 15.55 35.09 -7.01
C GLY A 102 16.34 34.06 -7.81
N ASN A 103 16.00 32.77 -7.72
CA ASN A 103 16.60 31.74 -8.57
C ASN A 103 15.90 31.69 -9.94
N ASP A 104 16.69 31.63 -10.99
CA ASP A 104 16.23 31.48 -12.37
C ASP A 104 16.01 29.99 -12.70
N TYR A 105 14.89 29.68 -13.35
CA TYR A 105 14.54 28.36 -13.85
C TYR A 105 14.36 28.41 -15.36
N GLU A 106 14.99 27.46 -16.04
CA GLU A 106 14.84 27.22 -17.47
C GLU A 106 13.89 26.03 -17.73
N PRO A 107 13.06 26.08 -18.79
CA PRO A 107 12.16 25.00 -19.13
C PRO A 107 12.90 23.77 -19.69
N ILE A 108 12.63 22.60 -19.12
CA ILE A 108 13.09 21.33 -19.67
C ILE A 108 11.92 20.66 -20.40
N PHE A 109 11.96 20.65 -21.73
CA PHE A 109 10.95 19.98 -22.55
C PHE A 109 11.22 18.47 -22.64
N SER A 110 10.24 17.65 -22.27
CA SER A 110 10.31 16.19 -22.42
C SER A 110 9.01 15.63 -22.97
N VAL A 111 9.09 14.73 -23.95
CA VAL A 111 7.94 14.07 -24.56
C VAL A 111 7.77 12.70 -23.95
N LYS A 112 6.57 12.41 -23.42
CA LYS A 112 6.20 11.10 -22.87
C LYS A 112 4.95 10.59 -23.59
N PHE A 113 4.94 9.30 -23.92
CA PHE A 113 3.81 8.64 -24.55
C PHE A 113 3.00 7.87 -23.50
N GLN A 114 1.67 8.00 -23.52
CA GLN A 114 0.75 7.21 -22.71
C GLN A 114 -0.10 6.31 -23.61
N LYS A 115 -0.40 5.10 -23.14
CA LYS A 115 -1.22 4.13 -23.85
C LYS A 115 -2.70 4.51 -23.76
N ILE A 116 -3.40 4.43 -24.91
CA ILE A 116 -4.85 4.63 -25.07
C ILE A 116 -5.61 3.39 -24.58
#